data_AF-A0A2V9T3S0-F1
#
_entry.id   AF-A0A2V9T3S0-F1
#
_cell.length_a   1.000
_cell.length_b   1.000
_cell.length_c   1.000
_cell.angle_alpha   90.00
_cell.angle_beta   90.00
_cell.angle_gamma   90.00
#
_symmetry.space_group_name_H-M   'P 1'
#
loop_
_entity.id
_entity.type
_entity.pdbx_description
1 polymer ?
#
loop_
_entity_poly.entity_id
_entity_poly.type
_entity_poly.pdbx_seq_one_letter_code
_entity_poly.pdbx_strand_id
1 'polypeptide(L)'
;MFYGKSSEGADYQDDTSGNDKADDSVAPGGTHTYTWSVPERAGSTEHEGSSAFWVYHSHVNESKDINSGLIGPIIITRRGMARDDGSPKDVDREFVTQFGLYDEHLSWYWDGNLRRLYGDPKNYDGSNV
;
A
#
# COMPACT_ATOMS: atom_id res chain seq x y z
N MET A 1 10.83 7.67 3.57
CA MET A 1 11.29 7.66 2.17
C MET A 1 11.19 9.09 1.59
N PHE A 2 11.71 9.34 0.40
CA PHE A 2 11.50 10.59 -0.34
C PHE A 2 11.06 10.28 -1.77
N TYR A 3 10.14 11.09 -2.29
CA TYR A 3 9.63 11.00 -3.65
C TYR A 3 9.43 12.41 -4.21
N GLY A 4 9.54 12.53 -5.54
CA GLY A 4 9.07 13.72 -6.25
C GLY A 4 7.56 13.65 -6.46
N LYS A 5 6.96 14.76 -6.92
CA LYS A 5 5.51 14.84 -7.12
C LYS A 5 4.98 13.81 -8.12
N SER A 6 5.70 13.52 -9.20
CA SER A 6 5.40 12.43 -10.17
C SER A 6 5.62 10.99 -9.65
N SER A 7 5.81 10.80 -8.34
CA SER A 7 6.01 9.49 -7.72
C SER A 7 5.37 9.41 -6.33
N GLU A 8 4.44 10.31 -6.04
CA GLU A 8 3.71 10.35 -4.77
C GLU A 8 2.54 9.37 -4.78
N GLY A 9 1.79 9.32 -5.89
CA GLY A 9 0.71 8.38 -6.10
C GLY A 9 -0.58 8.74 -5.37
N ALA A 10 -0.85 10.02 -5.15
CA ALA A 10 -2.03 10.49 -4.42
C ALA A 10 -2.62 11.76 -5.05
N ASP A 11 -3.86 11.66 -5.52
CA ASP A 11 -4.57 12.81 -6.08
C ASP A 11 -5.11 13.71 -4.97
N TYR A 12 -4.60 14.94 -4.91
CA TYR A 12 -5.15 16.03 -4.13
C TYR A 12 -4.81 17.38 -4.77
N GLN A 13 -5.37 18.46 -4.24
CA GLN A 13 -5.09 19.80 -4.73
C GLN A 13 -3.70 20.26 -4.26
N ASP A 14 -2.70 20.03 -5.12
CA ASP A 14 -1.27 20.20 -4.87
C ASP A 14 -0.57 21.09 -5.92
N ASP A 15 -1.37 21.74 -6.78
CA ASP A 15 -0.94 22.61 -7.88
C ASP A 15 -0.02 21.94 -8.93
N THR A 16 0.01 20.60 -9.01
CA THR A 16 0.76 19.87 -10.04
C THR A 16 -0.03 19.73 -11.33
N SER A 17 0.68 19.50 -12.46
CA SER A 17 0.05 19.33 -13.78
C SER A 17 0.90 18.48 -14.72
N GLY A 18 0.29 18.01 -15.81
CA GLY A 18 0.99 17.24 -16.84
C GLY A 18 1.51 15.91 -16.32
N ASN A 19 2.82 15.67 -16.46
CA ASN A 19 3.44 14.40 -16.05
C ASN A 19 3.44 14.20 -14.52
N ASP A 20 3.36 15.28 -13.74
CA ASP A 20 3.27 15.20 -12.27
C ASP A 20 1.86 14.82 -11.76
N LYS A 21 0.92 14.53 -12.67
CA LYS A 21 -0.41 13.97 -12.38
C LYS A 21 -0.58 12.54 -12.88
N ALA A 22 0.43 11.96 -13.53
CA ALA A 22 0.34 10.63 -14.12
C ALA A 22 0.45 9.51 -13.06
N ASP A 23 1.01 9.83 -11.90
CA ASP A 23 1.19 8.90 -10.78
C ASP A 23 -0.03 8.82 -9.87
N ASP A 24 -0.83 9.88 -9.81
CA ASP A 24 -2.02 10.03 -8.97
C ASP A 24 -3.11 8.98 -9.23
N SER A 25 -3.22 8.50 -10.48
CA SER A 25 -4.16 7.45 -10.86
C SER A 25 -3.69 6.68 -12.08
N VAL A 26 -3.53 5.36 -11.91
CA VAL A 26 -3.16 4.46 -13.01
C VAL A 26 -4.41 3.71 -13.47
N ALA A 27 -4.87 4.04 -14.69
CA ALA A 27 -6.05 3.42 -15.28
C ALA A 27 -5.84 1.90 -15.53
N PRO A 28 -6.92 1.10 -15.62
CA PRO A 28 -6.83 -0.31 -15.97
C PRO A 28 -6.03 -0.54 -17.26
N GLY A 29 -5.04 -1.43 -17.21
CA GLY A 29 -4.11 -1.68 -18.34
C GLY A 29 -3.01 -0.63 -18.50
N GLY A 30 -3.02 0.43 -17.70
CA GLY A 30 -1.96 1.43 -17.62
C GLY A 30 -0.73 0.92 -16.87
N THR A 31 0.34 1.69 -16.91
CA THR A 31 1.57 1.40 -16.18
C THR A 31 2.23 2.72 -15.77
N HIS A 32 2.71 2.78 -14.54
CA HIS A 32 3.52 3.89 -14.04
C HIS A 32 4.72 3.36 -13.27
N THR A 33 5.83 4.08 -13.34
CA THR A 33 7.07 3.75 -12.61
C THR A 33 7.28 4.76 -11.50
N TYR A 34 7.03 4.36 -10.26
CA TYR A 34 7.30 5.16 -9.07
C TYR A 34 8.80 5.10 -8.72
N THR A 35 9.42 6.25 -8.51
CA THR A 35 10.83 6.34 -8.11
C THR A 35 10.96 6.96 -6.73
N TRP A 36 11.40 6.17 -5.76
CA TRP A 36 11.60 6.61 -4.38
C TRP A 36 13.06 6.54 -3.98
N SER A 37 13.54 7.61 -3.35
CA SER A 37 14.85 7.64 -2.72
C SER A 37 14.75 7.18 -1.27
N VAL A 38 15.70 6.35 -0.84
CA VAL A 38 15.81 5.85 0.54
C VAL A 38 16.95 6.58 1.25
N PRO A 39 16.68 7.73 1.90
CA PRO A 39 17.68 8.41 2.73
C PRO A 39 17.95 7.64 4.02
N GLU A 40 19.02 7.99 4.73
CA GLU A 40 19.35 7.38 6.04
C GLU A 40 18.19 7.47 7.05
N ARG A 41 17.50 8.62 7.09
CA ARG A 41 16.30 8.83 7.94
C ARG A 41 15.11 7.90 7.65
N ALA A 42 15.12 7.18 6.52
CA ALA A 42 14.09 6.20 6.19
C ALA A 42 14.42 4.79 6.70
N GLY A 43 15.66 4.55 7.14
CA GLY A 43 16.08 3.30 7.75
C GLY A 43 15.82 3.29 9.26
N SER A 44 16.17 2.17 9.89
CA SER A 44 16.08 1.96 11.35
C SER A 44 16.99 2.92 12.12
N THR A 45 16.49 3.43 13.24
CA THR A 45 17.27 4.17 14.25
C THR A 45 18.30 3.27 14.96
N GLU A 46 19.18 3.86 15.77
CA GLU A 46 20.20 3.12 16.52
C GLU A 46 19.63 2.19 17.60
N HIS A 47 18.39 2.44 18.04
CA HIS A 47 17.71 1.64 19.07
C HIS A 47 16.80 0.56 18.50
N GLU A 48 16.64 0.54 17.17
CA GLU A 48 15.91 -0.49 16.44
C GLU A 48 16.88 -1.56 15.91
N GLY A 49 16.32 -2.72 15.50
CA GLY A 49 17.08 -3.71 14.74
C GLY A 49 17.64 -3.16 13.42
N SER A 50 18.15 -4.01 12.54
CA SER A 50 18.71 -3.51 11.27
C SER A 50 17.68 -3.08 10.21
N SER A 51 16.38 -3.13 10.51
CA SER A 51 15.29 -2.88 9.56
C SER A 51 14.25 -1.89 10.09
N ALA A 52 13.73 -1.05 9.20
CA ALA A 52 12.56 -0.21 9.42
C ALA A 52 11.36 -0.72 8.63
N PHE A 53 10.17 -0.61 9.24
CA PHE A 53 8.90 -0.98 8.63
C PHE A 53 8.16 0.27 8.14
N TRP A 54 7.75 0.23 6.87
CA TRP A 54 6.90 1.23 6.23
C TRP A 54 5.72 0.53 5.56
N VAL A 55 4.72 1.30 5.15
CA VAL A 55 3.55 0.81 4.43
C VAL A 55 3.44 1.55 3.10
N TYR A 56 3.04 0.82 2.06
CA TYR A 56 2.52 1.40 0.82
C TYR A 56 1.05 1.02 0.65
N HIS A 57 0.27 1.89 0.02
CA HIS A 57 -1.10 1.60 -0.38
C HIS A 57 -1.48 2.45 -1.60
N SER A 58 -2.54 2.03 -2.30
CA SER A 58 -3.15 2.89 -3.32
C SER A 58 -3.86 4.07 -2.64
N HIS A 59 -3.92 5.21 -3.35
CA HIS A 59 -4.45 6.45 -2.82
C HIS A 59 -5.43 7.16 -3.78
N VAL A 60 -5.98 6.44 -4.77
CA VAL A 60 -7.03 6.97 -5.66
C VAL A 60 -8.30 7.23 -4.86
N ASN A 61 -8.66 6.28 -4.00
CA ASN A 61 -9.59 6.50 -2.90
C ASN A 61 -9.07 5.69 -1.73
N GLU A 62 -8.26 6.30 -0.87
CA GLU A 62 -7.55 5.64 0.22
C GLU A 62 -8.43 4.65 1.00
N SER A 63 -9.64 5.10 1.42
CA SER A 63 -10.56 4.26 2.18
C SER A 63 -11.01 3.03 1.39
N LYS A 64 -11.47 3.19 0.15
CA LYS A 64 -11.91 2.05 -0.66
C LYS A 64 -10.76 1.15 -1.09
N ASP A 65 -9.63 1.75 -1.43
CA ASP A 65 -8.42 1.06 -1.91
C ASP A 65 -7.85 0.11 -0.85
N ILE A 66 -7.66 0.61 0.38
CA ILE A 66 -7.16 -0.19 1.49
C ILE A 66 -8.15 -1.30 1.85
N ASN A 67 -9.44 -0.98 1.95
CA ASN A 67 -10.48 -1.98 2.26
C ASN A 67 -10.68 -3.01 1.13
N SER A 68 -10.25 -2.68 -0.10
CA SER A 68 -10.19 -3.63 -1.22
C SER A 68 -8.92 -4.49 -1.22
N GLY A 69 -7.97 -4.22 -0.31
CA GLY A 69 -6.72 -4.97 -0.15
C GLY A 69 -5.50 -4.36 -0.85
N LEU A 70 -5.57 -3.13 -1.38
CA LEU A 70 -4.44 -2.46 -2.05
C LEU A 70 -3.49 -1.81 -1.05
N ILE A 71 -2.88 -2.62 -0.20
CA ILE A 71 -1.96 -2.22 0.88
C ILE A 71 -0.89 -3.28 1.09
N GLY A 72 0.33 -2.87 1.44
CA GLY A 72 1.42 -3.80 1.73
C GLY A 72 2.61 -3.15 2.44
N PRO A 73 3.56 -3.97 2.90
CA PRO A 73 4.74 -3.51 3.62
C PRO A 73 5.87 -3.05 2.70
N ILE A 74 6.67 -2.10 3.16
CA ILE A 74 8.02 -1.83 2.65
C ILE A 74 8.98 -2.05 3.82
N ILE A 75 9.94 -2.95 3.65
CA ILE A 75 11.00 -3.19 4.63
C ILE A 75 12.28 -2.52 4.13
N ILE A 76 12.83 -1.63 4.94
CA ILE A 76 14.07 -0.92 4.62
C ILE A 76 15.17 -1.39 5.57
N THR A 77 16.14 -2.11 5.02
CA THR A 77 17.28 -2.62 5.77
C THR A 77 18.44 -1.62 5.75
N ARG A 78 19.13 -1.45 6.88
CA ARG A 78 20.33 -0.60 7.01
C ARG A 78 21.38 -1.03 5.98
N ARG A 79 22.14 -0.05 5.47
CA ARG A 79 23.19 -0.29 4.46
C ARG A 79 24.12 -1.42 4.92
N GLY A 80 24.29 -2.44 4.07
CA GLY A 80 25.15 -3.59 4.33
C GLY A 80 24.54 -4.69 5.20
N MET A 81 23.36 -4.47 5.78
CA MET A 81 22.68 -5.44 6.64
C MET A 81 21.69 -6.35 5.90
N ALA A 82 21.41 -6.08 4.63
CA ALA A 82 20.63 -6.99 3.78
C ALA A 82 21.50 -8.16 3.28
N ARG A 83 20.94 -9.36 3.28
CA ARG A 83 21.38 -10.52 2.51
C ARG A 83 21.06 -10.31 1.01
N ASP A 84 21.55 -11.22 0.18
CA ASP A 84 21.34 -11.15 -1.28
C ASP A 84 19.85 -11.26 -1.68
N ASP A 85 19.03 -11.88 -0.83
CA ASP A 85 17.57 -11.98 -1.01
C ASP A 85 16.79 -10.79 -0.44
N GLY A 86 17.48 -9.78 0.11
CA GLY A 86 16.89 -8.60 0.73
C GLY A 86 16.57 -8.74 2.22
N SER A 87 16.58 -9.95 2.78
CA SER A 87 16.30 -10.17 4.21
C SER A 87 17.44 -9.66 5.11
N PRO A 88 17.20 -9.28 6.38
CA PRO A 88 18.21 -8.81 7.31
C PRO A 88 19.12 -9.94 7.76
N LYS A 89 20.42 -9.64 7.89
CA LYS A 89 21.45 -10.60 8.31
C LYS A 89 21.33 -11.00 9.78
N ASP A 90 20.72 -10.17 10.62
CA ASP A 90 20.67 -10.29 12.07
C ASP A 90 19.45 -11.06 12.60
N VAL A 91 18.63 -11.67 11.73
CA VAL A 91 17.44 -12.45 12.11
C VAL A 91 17.36 -13.80 11.39
N ASP A 92 16.89 -14.85 12.06
CA ASP A 92 16.71 -16.17 11.44
C ASP A 92 15.43 -16.28 10.59
N ARG A 93 14.43 -15.46 10.90
CA ARG A 93 13.08 -15.45 10.31
C ARG A 93 12.53 -14.03 10.32
N GLU A 94 11.74 -13.72 9.29
CA GLU A 94 10.97 -12.50 9.20
C GLU A 94 9.49 -12.81 9.04
N PHE A 95 8.65 -12.02 9.69
CA PHE A 95 7.20 -12.09 9.56
C PHE A 95 6.66 -10.68 9.40
N VAL A 96 5.75 -10.50 8.46
CA VAL A 96 4.94 -9.30 8.35
C VAL A 96 3.53 -9.65 8.79
N THR A 97 3.02 -8.90 9.75
CA THR A 97 1.65 -9.03 10.24
C THR A 97 0.95 -7.70 10.09
N GLN A 98 -0.21 -7.71 9.43
CA GLN A 98 -1.06 -6.54 9.29
C GLN A 98 -2.36 -6.78 10.05
N PHE A 99 -2.58 -6.00 11.10
CA PHE A 99 -3.82 -6.00 11.87
C PHE A 99 -4.65 -4.80 11.46
N GLY A 100 -5.86 -5.02 10.99
CA GLY A 100 -6.78 -3.97 10.57
C GLY A 100 -8.22 -4.47 10.63
N LEU A 101 -9.15 -3.53 10.83
CA LEU A 101 -10.57 -3.77 10.60
C LEU A 101 -10.84 -3.46 9.13
N TYR A 102 -10.98 -4.51 8.32
CA TYR A 102 -11.32 -4.37 6.91
C TYR A 102 -12.84 -4.37 6.77
N ASP A 103 -13.37 -3.21 6.39
CA ASP A 103 -14.78 -3.02 6.11
C ASP A 103 -15.05 -3.32 4.62
N GLU A 104 -15.55 -4.52 4.35
CA GLU A 104 -15.91 -4.96 3.00
C GLU A 104 -17.04 -4.12 2.36
N HIS A 105 -17.79 -3.33 3.13
CA HIS A 105 -18.77 -2.38 2.55
C HIS A 105 -18.07 -1.22 1.83
N LEU A 106 -16.83 -0.91 2.22
CA LEU A 106 -16.01 0.12 1.59
C LEU A 106 -15.18 -0.40 0.41
N SER A 107 -15.11 -1.72 0.23
CA SER A 107 -14.41 -2.35 -0.90
C SER A 107 -14.99 -1.91 -2.26
N TRP A 108 -14.12 -1.73 -3.25
CA TRP A 108 -14.50 -1.60 -4.67
C TRP A 108 -15.27 -2.81 -5.17
N TYR A 109 -15.07 -3.96 -4.53
CA TYR A 109 -15.67 -5.23 -4.92
C TYR A 109 -16.97 -5.53 -4.21
N TRP A 110 -17.48 -4.64 -3.34
CA TRP A 110 -18.69 -4.87 -2.54
C TRP A 110 -19.87 -5.42 -3.35
N ASP A 111 -20.29 -4.70 -4.41
CA ASP A 111 -21.42 -5.13 -5.24
C ASP A 111 -21.16 -6.45 -5.98
N GLY A 112 -19.91 -6.68 -6.38
CA GLY A 112 -19.48 -7.93 -7.02
C GLY A 112 -19.54 -9.10 -6.05
N ASN A 113 -19.09 -8.88 -4.81
CA ASN A 113 -19.13 -9.84 -3.73
C ASN A 113 -20.57 -10.16 -3.32
N LEU A 114 -21.46 -9.16 -3.23
CA LEU A 114 -22.88 -9.38 -2.96
C LEU A 114 -23.51 -10.30 -4.00
N ARG A 115 -23.32 -10.02 -5.29
CA ARG A 115 -23.84 -10.89 -6.36
C ARG A 115 -23.25 -12.29 -6.31
N ARG A 116 -21.95 -12.41 -6.02
CA ARG A 116 -21.24 -13.70 -5.94
C ARG A 116 -21.74 -14.56 -4.78
N LEU A 117 -21.99 -13.95 -3.62
CA LEU A 117 -22.33 -14.66 -2.39
C LEU A 117 -23.83 -14.89 -2.22
N TYR A 118 -24.67 -13.94 -2.63
CA TYR A 118 -26.12 -13.93 -2.37
C TYR A 118 -26.99 -14.03 -3.63
N GLY A 119 -26.39 -13.97 -4.84
CA GLY A 119 -27.13 -13.94 -6.09
C GLY A 119 -27.83 -12.61 -6.30
N ASP A 120 -29.13 -12.54 -5.95
CA ASP A 120 -29.85 -11.27 -5.89
C ASP A 120 -29.40 -10.48 -4.64
N PRO A 121 -28.86 -9.25 -4.78
CA PRO A 121 -28.45 -8.42 -3.64
C PRO A 121 -29.54 -8.20 -2.59
N LYS A 122 -30.83 -8.33 -2.94
CA LYS A 122 -31.95 -8.25 -1.99
C LYS A 122 -31.96 -9.39 -0.95
N ASN A 123 -31.25 -10.48 -1.22
CA ASN A 123 -31.11 -11.60 -0.29
C ASN A 123 -30.08 -11.30 0.81
N TYR A 124 -29.35 -10.19 0.71
CA TYR A 124 -28.49 -9.70 1.78
C TYR A 124 -29.34 -8.96 2.82
N ASP A 125 -29.38 -9.49 4.04
CA ASP A 125 -30.17 -8.97 5.16
C ASP A 125 -29.37 -8.05 6.10
N GLY A 126 -28.09 -7.79 5.76
CA GLY A 126 -27.21 -6.97 6.59
C GLY A 126 -26.64 -7.69 7.82
N SER A 127 -26.88 -9.00 8.00
CA SER A 127 -26.67 -9.65 9.30
C SER A 127 -25.33 -10.38 9.48
N ASN A 128 -24.34 -10.20 8.58
CA ASN A 128 -23.08 -10.95 8.62
C ASN A 128 -21.81 -10.09 8.58
N VAL A 129 -21.84 -8.87 9.12
CA VAL A 129 -20.65 -8.02 9.26
C VAL A 129 -20.62 -7.36 10.62
#